data_AF-A0A3D4CWC5-F1
#
_entry.id   AF-A0A3D4CWC5-F1
#
_cell.length_a   1.000
_cell.length_b   1.000
_cell.length_c   1.000
_cell.angle_alpha   90.00
_cell.angle_beta   90.00
_cell.angle_gamma   90.00
#
_symmetry.space_group_name_H-M   'P 1'
#
loop_
_entity.id
_entity.type
_entity.pdbx_description
1 polymer ?
#
loop_
_entity_poly.entity_id
_entity_poly.type
_entity_poly.pdbx_seq_one_letter_code
_entity_poly.pdbx_strand_id
1 'polypeptide(L)' 'LTVPMQELIAQGAPASEVKALAIKEGYEPMREYGWTKVMQGQTTIEEVISVTSSDLGGESE' A
#
# COMPACT_ATOMS: atom_id res chain seq x y z
N LEU A 1 -14.54 5.05 -2.51
CA LEU A 1 -14.16 4.85 -1.10
C LEU A 1 -15.37 4.30 -0.37
N THR A 2 -15.21 3.26 0.45
CA THR A 2 -16.27 2.75 1.31
C THR A 2 -16.67 3.81 2.35
N VAL A 3 -17.84 3.66 2.97
CA VAL A 3 -18.26 4.57 4.05
C VAL A 3 -17.24 4.61 5.19
N PRO A 4 -16.73 3.47 5.71
CA PRO A 4 -15.68 3.48 6.73
C PRO A 4 -14.42 4.25 6.32
N MET A 5 -13.97 4.12 5.07
CA MET A 5 -12.81 4.83 4.56
C MET A 5 -13.03 6.35 4.52
N GLN A 6 -14.22 6.79 4.12
CA GLN A 6 -14.56 8.22 4.08
C GLN A 6 -14.59 8.82 5.49
N GLU A 7 -15.16 8.11 6.46
CA GLU A 7 -15.21 8.55 7.86
C GLU A 7 -13.81 8.67 8.46
N LEU A 8 -12.95 7.68 8.21
CA LEU A 8 -11.58 7.65 8.72
C LEU A 8 -10.75 8.82 8.16
N ILE A 9 -10.91 9.14 6.88
CA ILE A 9 -10.27 10.30 6.25
C ILE A 9 -10.83 11.61 6.82
N ALA A 10 -12.15 11.73 6.98
CA ALA A 10 -12.79 12.94 7.50
C ALA A 10 -12.36 13.27 8.94
N GLN A 11 -11.98 12.26 9.71
CA GLN A 11 -11.45 12.42 11.07
C GLN A 11 -9.96 12.80 11.11
N GLY A 12 -9.29 12.86 9.95
CA GLY A 12 -7.85 13.13 9.89
C GLY A 12 -7.01 12.01 10.49
N ALA A 13 -7.48 10.76 10.37
CA ALA A 13 -6.76 9.62 10.92
C ALA A 13 -5.35 9.48 10.32
N PRO A 14 -4.39 8.94 11.09
CA PRO A 14 -3.05 8.67 10.59
C PRO A 14 -3.05 7.83 9.32
N ALA A 15 -2.08 8.08 8.43
CA ALA A 15 -1.95 7.34 7.18
C ALA A 15 -1.81 5.81 7.39
N SER A 16 -1.22 5.39 8.51
CA SER A 16 -1.11 3.97 8.90
C SER A 16 -2.47 3.32 9.13
N GLU A 17 -3.43 4.03 9.73
CA GLU A 17 -4.79 3.54 9.97
C GLU A 17 -5.60 3.44 8.67
N VAL A 18 -5.48 4.48 7.82
CA VAL A 18 -6.08 4.49 6.47
C VAL A 18 -5.58 3.31 5.65
N LYS A 19 -4.27 3.05 5.70
CA LYS A 19 -3.65 1.92 5.02
C LYS A 19 -4.10 0.57 5.58
N ALA A 20 -4.18 0.43 6.91
CA ALA A 20 -4.66 -0.80 7.54
C ALA A 20 -6.09 -1.14 7.14
N LEU A 21 -6.98 -0.12 7.07
CA LEU A 21 -8.34 -0.31 6.59
C LEU A 21 -8.37 -0.69 5.11
N ALA A 22 -7.57 -0.02 4.26
CA ALA A 22 -7.50 -0.35 2.84
C ALA A 22 -7.11 -1.82 2.61
N ILE A 23 -6.06 -2.31 3.30
CA ILE A 23 -5.64 -3.71 3.19
C ILE A 23 -6.77 -4.66 3.65
N LYS A 24 -7.45 -4.33 4.75
CA LYS A 24 -8.60 -5.12 5.25
C LYS A 24 -9.76 -5.17 4.25
N GLU A 25 -9.97 -4.10 3.48
CA GLU A 25 -10.99 -4.02 2.43
C GLU A 25 -10.56 -4.65 1.10
N GLY A 26 -9.35 -5.20 1.02
CA GLY A 26 -8.85 -5.94 -0.14
C GLY A 26 -8.00 -5.11 -1.12
N TYR A 27 -7.56 -3.91 -0.73
CA TYR A 27 -6.56 -3.18 -1.50
C TYR A 27 -5.20 -3.88 -1.38
N GLU A 28 -4.53 -4.10 -2.51
CA GLU A 28 -3.19 -4.65 -2.58
C GLU A 28 -2.16 -3.51 -2.55
N PRO A 29 -1.15 -3.53 -1.65
CA PRO A 29 -0.13 -2.51 -1.66
C PRO A 29 0.79 -2.65 -2.89
N MET A 30 1.37 -1.53 -3.32
CA MET A 30 2.04 -1.44 -4.63
C MET A 30 3.26 -2.34 -4.76
N ARG A 31 3.98 -2.60 -3.65
CA ARG A 31 5.17 -3.46 -3.67
C ARG A 31 4.78 -4.92 -3.87
N GLU A 32 3.75 -5.40 -3.18
CA GLU A 32 3.17 -6.73 -3.31
C GLU A 32 2.65 -6.96 -4.72
N TYR A 33 1.91 -5.98 -5.26
CA TYR A 33 1.46 -6.02 -6.66
C TYR A 33 2.64 -6.06 -7.64
N GLY A 34 3.71 -5.32 -7.35
CA GLY A 34 4.95 -5.35 -8.13
C GLY A 34 5.55 -6.75 -8.22
N TRP A 35 5.55 -7.54 -7.12
CA TRP A 35 6.01 -8.92 -7.15
C TRP A 35 5.18 -9.80 -8.07
N THR A 36 3.86 -9.61 -8.06
CA THR A 36 2.96 -10.30 -9.00
C THR A 36 3.34 -9.99 -10.46
N LYS A 37 3.73 -8.75 -10.76
CA LYS A 37 4.17 -8.34 -12.10
C LYS A 37 5.52 -8.91 -12.51
N VAL A 38 6.46 -9.00 -11.57
CA VAL A 38 7.75 -9.68 -11.80
C VAL A 38 7.53 -11.14 -12.15
N MET A 39 6.68 -11.85 -11.38
CA MET A 39 6.37 -13.26 -11.66
C MET A 39 5.67 -13.48 -13.00
N GLN A 40 4.94 -12.47 -13.49
CA GLN A 40 4.31 -12.48 -14.81
C GLN A 40 5.26 -12.06 -15.95
N GLY A 41 6.51 -11.70 -15.65
CA GLY A 41 7.49 -11.23 -16.65
C GLY A 41 7.16 -9.85 -17.22
N GLN A 42 6.38 -9.02 -16.52
CA GLN A 42 5.91 -7.71 -17.00
C GLN A 42 6.80 -6.54 -16.57
N THR A 43 7.61 -6.72 -15.52
CA THR A 43 8.55 -5.71 -15.00
C THR A 43 9.75 -6.43 -14.37
N THR A 44 10.76 -5.68 -13.92
CA THR A 44 11.96 -6.22 -13.25
C THR A 44 11.91 -6.01 -11.74
N ILE A 45 12.72 -6.78 -11.02
CA ILE A 45 12.87 -6.64 -9.56
C ILE A 45 13.40 -5.24 -9.22
N GLU A 46 14.35 -4.74 -10.00
CA GLU A 46 14.97 -3.43 -9.84
C GLU A 46 13.95 -2.30 -10.01
N GLU A 47 13.05 -2.42 -10.98
CA GLU A 47 11.97 -1.45 -11.19
C GLU A 47 11.05 -1.42 -9.97
N VAL A 48 10.55 -2.57 -9.50
CA VAL A 48 9.69 -2.65 -8.32
C VAL A 48 10.35 -2.04 -7.08
N ILE A 49 11.62 -2.34 -6.83
CA ILE A 49 12.33 -1.80 -5.65
C ILE A 49 12.55 -0.29 -5.77
N SER A 50 12.84 0.22 -6.98
CA SER A 50 13.13 1.64 -7.18
C SER A 50 11.89 2.54 -7.16
N VAL A 51 10.72 2.02 -7.56
CA VAL A 51 9.49 2.81 -7.67
C VAL A 51 8.49 2.61 -6.52
N THR A 52 8.69 1.60 -5.68
CA THR A 52 7.81 1.33 -4.53
C THR A 52 8.54 1.56 -3.21
N SER A 53 7.84 2.10 -2.22
CA SER A 53 8.35 2.17 -0.84
C SER A 53 8.20 0.82 -0.13
N SER A 54 9.10 0.53 0.81
CA SER A 54 8.95 -0.64 1.68
C SER A 54 7.96 -0.30 2.79
N ASP A 55 7.00 -1.17 3.02
CA ASP A 55 6.06 -1.08 4.14
C ASP A 55 6.75 -1.17 5.52
N LEU A 56 8.02 -1.57 5.55
CA LEU A 56 8.88 -1.58 6.74
C LEU A 56 9.36 -0.19 7.18
N GLY A 57 9.03 0.88 6.45
CA GLY A 57 9.41 2.27 6.78
C GLY A 57 8.49 2.97 7.81
N GLY A 58 7.86 2.21 8.71
CA GLY A 58 6.93 2.70 9.72
C GLY A 58 7.52 2.90 11.12
N GLU A 59 8.85 3.06 11.25
CA GLU A 59 9.50 3.41 12.52
C GLU A 59 10.57 4.49 12.29
N SER A 60 10.15 5.75 12.14
CA SER A 60 10.85 6.95 12.66
C SER A 60 10.14 8.22 12.18
N GLU A 61 9.26 8.74 13.03
CA GLU A 61 9.30 10.17 13.39
C GLU A 61 9.86 10.28 14.81
#